data_AF-A0A4Y2N870-F1
#
_entry.id   AF-A0A4Y2N870-F1
#
_cell.length_a   1.000
_cell.length_b   1.000
_cell.length_c   1.000
_cell.angle_alpha   90.00
_cell.angle_beta   90.00
_cell.angle_gamma   90.00
#
_symmetry.space_group_name_H-M   'P 1'
#
loop_
_entity.id
_entity.type
_entity.pdbx_description
1 polymer ?
#
loop_
_entity_poly.entity_id
_entity_poly.type
_entity_poly.pdbx_seq_one_letter_code
_entity_poly.pdbx_strand_id
1 'polypeptide(L)'
;DVLSGADNVSSALKLQQELISLLKAGGMELHKWCANNEMLLENVPTKDQGYQFDIAKLFDPLGFLGPVIVKAKIFLQKLWLQKTEWDQELPHQDKVEWETLRDCLNDLTNVRIQRYILTDSIKLLELHGFSDASKDAFGAVVYLRCVTILNHVKVSLLCSKSKVAPLKSVTIPRLELCAAELLSKLISKAVSSLNLKIDKTYLYSDSTIVLAWINTSPHLLKIFVSNRISRIHELTKDFSWHHVKTSENPADIISRGMTPQQLMDNSLWWNGP
;
A
#
# COMPACT_ATOMS: atom_id res chain seq x y z
N ASP A 1 -14.03 10.14 -7.81
CA ASP A 1 -12.97 10.77 -6.99
C ASP A 1 -12.03 11.56 -7.87
N VAL A 2 -11.73 12.80 -7.48
CA VAL A 2 -10.75 13.65 -8.16
C VAL A 2 -9.60 13.88 -7.18
N LEU A 3 -8.38 13.54 -7.61
CA LEU A 3 -7.16 13.83 -6.85
C LEU A 3 -6.38 14.90 -7.62
N SER A 4 -6.11 16.02 -6.96
CA SER A 4 -5.33 17.12 -7.53
C SER A 4 -4.45 17.77 -6.47
N GLY A 5 -3.42 18.48 -6.89
CA GLY A 5 -2.49 19.19 -6.03
C GLY A 5 -1.80 20.32 -6.79
N ALA A 6 -1.16 21.22 -6.06
CA ALA A 6 -0.38 22.31 -6.62
C ALA A 6 0.83 22.63 -5.73
N ASP A 7 1.81 23.35 -6.27
CA ASP A 7 3.07 23.65 -5.58
C ASP A 7 2.91 24.66 -4.43
N ASN A 8 1.77 25.35 -4.33
CA ASN A 8 1.48 26.28 -3.25
C ASN A 8 -0.03 26.32 -2.93
N VAL A 9 -0.36 26.84 -1.74
CA VAL A 9 -1.75 26.85 -1.23
C VAL A 9 -2.66 27.71 -2.09
N SER A 10 -2.18 28.86 -2.58
CA SER A 10 -2.98 29.78 -3.40
C SER A 10 -3.39 29.15 -4.73
N SER A 11 -2.44 28.49 -5.42
CA SER A 11 -2.74 27.77 -6.66
C SER A 11 -3.63 26.56 -6.43
N ALA A 12 -3.44 25.82 -5.32
CA ALA A 12 -4.33 24.72 -4.95
C ALA A 12 -5.77 25.20 -4.67
N LEU A 13 -5.94 26.34 -3.99
CA LEU A 13 -7.25 26.94 -3.72
C LEU A 13 -7.95 27.37 -5.01
N LYS A 14 -7.21 28.02 -5.92
CA LYS A 14 -7.74 28.43 -7.23
C LYS A 14 -8.21 27.20 -8.03
N LEU A 15 -7.39 26.15 -8.06
CA LEU A 15 -7.69 24.92 -8.78
C LEU A 15 -8.90 24.19 -8.18
N GLN A 16 -9.03 24.20 -6.84
CA GLN A 16 -10.23 23.72 -6.15
C GLN A 16 -11.48 24.48 -6.59
N GLN A 17 -11.45 25.81 -6.57
CA GLN A 17 -12.59 26.66 -6.96
C GLN A 17 -12.99 26.47 -8.43
N GLU A 18 -12.01 26.38 -9.32
CA GLU A 18 -12.22 26.09 -10.74
C GLU A 18 -12.87 24.72 -10.94
N LEU A 19 -12.38 23.68 -10.25
CA LEU A 19 -12.94 22.33 -10.31
C LEU A 19 -14.38 22.29 -9.79
N ILE A 20 -14.67 22.94 -8.66
CA ILE A 20 -16.03 23.05 -8.11
C ILE A 20 -16.95 23.71 -9.13
N SER A 21 -16.51 24.85 -9.69
CA SER A 21 -17.32 25.63 -10.62
C SER A 21 -17.60 24.85 -11.91
N LEU A 22 -16.58 24.17 -12.43
CA LEU A 22 -16.67 23.35 -13.64
C LEU A 22 -17.65 22.18 -13.46
N LEU A 23 -17.51 21.42 -12.38
CA LEU A 23 -18.37 20.26 -12.14
C LEU A 23 -19.81 20.69 -11.80
N LYS A 24 -19.97 21.79 -11.08
CA LYS A 24 -21.29 22.39 -10.84
C LYS A 24 -21.96 22.84 -12.14
N ALA A 25 -21.21 23.42 -13.08
CA ALA A 25 -21.74 23.75 -14.41
C ALA A 25 -22.21 22.51 -15.19
N GLY A 26 -21.62 21.35 -14.91
CA GLY A 26 -22.06 20.05 -15.43
C GLY A 26 -23.16 19.36 -14.62
N GLY A 27 -23.76 20.02 -13.63
CA GLY A 27 -24.78 19.44 -12.75
C GLY A 27 -24.24 18.42 -11.74
N MET A 28 -22.93 18.39 -11.51
CA MET A 28 -22.28 17.48 -10.57
C MET A 28 -21.82 18.25 -9.32
N GLU A 29 -22.46 18.00 -8.19
CA GLU A 29 -22.03 18.56 -6.89
C GLU A 29 -20.97 17.66 -6.24
N LEU A 30 -19.86 18.28 -5.83
CA LEU A 30 -18.77 17.62 -5.13
C LEU A 30 -19.03 17.63 -3.62
N HIS A 31 -18.95 16.46 -3.01
CA HIS A 31 -19.01 16.26 -1.56
C HIS A 31 -17.72 15.59 -1.07
N LYS A 32 -17.54 15.54 0.26
CA LYS A 32 -16.50 14.76 0.94
C LYS A 32 -15.08 15.24 0.63
N TRP A 33 -14.79 16.48 1.00
CA TRP A 33 -13.49 17.10 0.74
C TRP A 33 -12.40 16.64 1.71
N CYS A 34 -11.18 16.51 1.20
CA CYS A 34 -9.98 16.20 1.97
C CYS A 34 -8.82 17.03 1.45
N ALA A 35 -8.01 17.56 2.35
CA ALA A 35 -6.77 18.23 2.01
C ALA A 35 -5.73 18.04 3.11
N ASN A 36 -4.46 17.97 2.73
CA ASN A 36 -3.32 17.95 3.65
C ASN A 36 -3.00 19.34 4.23
N ASN A 37 -3.74 20.39 3.85
CA ASN A 37 -3.64 21.73 4.38
C ASN A 37 -5.04 22.26 4.75
N GLU A 38 -5.22 22.74 5.98
CA GLU A 38 -6.51 23.18 6.51
C GLU A 38 -7.08 24.42 5.80
N MET A 39 -6.22 25.30 5.27
CA MET A 39 -6.67 26.49 4.51
C MET A 39 -7.48 26.11 3.26
N LEU A 40 -7.27 24.91 2.71
CA LEU A 40 -8.03 24.40 1.55
C LEU A 40 -9.42 23.90 1.93
N LEU A 41 -9.73 23.79 3.22
CA LEU A 41 -11.02 23.32 3.74
C LEU A 41 -11.86 24.44 4.34
N GLU A 42 -11.30 25.63 4.62
CA GLU A 42 -12.00 26.76 5.25
C GLU A 42 -13.33 27.12 4.57
N ASN A 43 -13.38 27.03 3.24
CA ASN A 43 -14.55 27.37 2.44
C ASN A 43 -15.48 26.18 2.14
N VAL A 44 -15.14 24.99 2.66
CA VAL A 44 -15.97 23.79 2.53
C VAL A 44 -16.87 23.66 3.77
N PRO A 45 -18.19 23.44 3.63
CA PRO A 45 -19.06 23.22 4.78
C PRO A 45 -18.55 22.08 5.68
N THR A 46 -18.61 22.24 7.00
CA THR A 46 -18.11 21.24 7.96
C THR A 46 -18.78 19.87 7.80
N LYS A 47 -20.04 19.85 7.38
CA LYS A 47 -20.77 18.62 7.00
C LYS A 47 -20.18 17.89 5.79
N ASP A 48 -19.42 18.58 4.95
CA ASP A 48 -18.74 18.02 3.79
C ASP A 48 -17.23 17.75 4.09
N GLN A 49 -16.78 18.07 5.31
CA GLN A 49 -15.45 17.76 5.86
C GLN A 49 -15.54 16.50 6.75
N GLY A 50 -15.19 15.33 6.23
CA GLY A 50 -15.38 14.07 6.97
C GLY A 50 -14.25 13.69 7.92
N TYR A 51 -14.60 13.21 9.13
CA TYR A 51 -13.66 12.62 10.11
C TYR A 51 -12.89 11.40 9.57
N GLN A 52 -13.46 10.68 8.60
CA GLN A 52 -12.84 9.51 7.94
C GLN A 52 -11.64 9.88 7.04
N PHE A 53 -11.34 11.17 6.88
CA PHE A 53 -10.39 11.66 5.87
C PHE A 53 -9.02 12.06 6.39
N ASP A 54 -8.74 11.99 7.69
CA ASP A 54 -7.37 12.24 8.19
C ASP A 54 -6.35 11.28 7.56
N ILE A 55 -6.76 10.04 7.28
CA ILE A 55 -5.92 9.08 6.55
C ILE A 55 -5.75 9.49 5.08
N ALA A 56 -6.80 10.05 4.46
CA ALA A 56 -6.74 10.49 3.07
C ALA A 56 -5.80 11.70 2.89
N LYS A 57 -5.45 12.42 3.98
CA LYS A 57 -4.41 13.45 3.99
C LYS A 57 -3.00 12.86 3.83
N LEU A 58 -2.80 11.58 4.15
CA LEU A 58 -1.52 10.90 3.99
C LEU A 58 -1.28 10.57 2.52
N PHE A 59 -0.55 11.45 1.83
CA PHE A 59 -0.14 11.22 0.45
C PHE A 59 1.05 10.23 0.40
N ASP A 60 0.73 8.95 0.19
CA ASP A 60 1.72 7.87 0.08
C ASP A 60 1.55 7.08 -1.24
N PRO A 61 1.98 7.65 -2.38
CA PRO A 61 1.78 7.05 -3.70
C PRO A 61 2.58 5.75 -3.90
N LEU A 62 3.73 5.61 -3.23
CA LEU A 62 4.60 4.45 -3.32
C LEU A 62 4.36 3.42 -2.21
N GLY A 63 3.56 3.75 -1.19
CA GLY A 63 3.16 2.81 -0.15
C GLY A 63 4.15 2.66 1.00
N PHE A 64 5.11 3.58 1.17
CA PHE A 64 6.15 3.53 2.21
C PHE A 64 5.59 3.53 3.63
N LEU A 65 4.45 4.21 3.82
CA LEU A 65 3.70 4.29 5.08
C LEU A 65 2.58 3.24 5.12
N GLY A 66 2.57 2.30 4.18
CA GLY A 66 1.60 1.22 4.04
C GLY A 66 1.26 0.49 5.35
N PRO A 67 2.24 0.15 6.22
CA PRO A 67 1.98 -0.51 7.50
C PRO A 67 1.17 0.36 8.48
N VAL A 68 1.31 1.68 8.44
CA VAL A 68 0.53 2.59 9.28
C VAL A 68 -0.84 2.81 8.67
N ILE A 69 -0.90 3.05 7.36
CA ILE A 69 -2.14 3.30 6.63
C ILE A 69 -3.08 2.07 6.68
N VAL A 70 -2.55 0.84 6.66
CA VAL A 70 -3.39 -0.36 6.69
C VAL A 70 -4.14 -0.52 8.02
N LYS A 71 -3.55 -0.15 9.16
CA LYS A 71 -4.27 -0.13 10.46
C LYS A 71 -5.49 0.76 10.39
N ALA A 72 -5.29 1.95 9.83
CA ALA A 72 -6.33 2.94 9.69
C ALA A 72 -7.42 2.47 8.70
N LYS A 73 -7.06 1.81 7.60
CA LYS A 73 -8.01 1.19 6.66
C LYS A 73 -8.81 0.03 7.29
N ILE A 74 -8.18 -0.80 8.12
CA ILE A 74 -8.85 -1.88 8.86
C ILE A 74 -9.86 -1.28 9.84
N PHE A 75 -9.48 -0.23 10.57
CA PHE A 75 -10.38 0.50 11.46
C PHE A 75 -11.59 1.09 10.71
N LEU A 76 -11.38 1.72 9.55
CA LEU A 76 -12.50 2.20 8.72
C LEU A 76 -13.44 1.07 8.28
N GLN A 77 -12.90 -0.10 7.92
CA GLN A 77 -13.72 -1.26 7.59
C GLN A 77 -14.57 -1.73 8.79
N LYS A 78 -14.03 -1.68 10.02
CA LYS A 78 -14.76 -1.98 11.26
C LYS A 78 -15.96 -1.04 11.43
N LEU A 79 -15.77 0.27 11.25
CA LEU A 79 -16.87 1.26 11.33
C LEU A 79 -17.94 1.02 10.27
N TRP A 80 -17.55 0.66 9.04
CA TRP A 80 -18.50 0.34 7.98
C TRP A 80 -19.35 -0.90 8.30
N LEU A 81 -18.77 -1.90 8.95
CA LEU A 81 -19.51 -3.08 9.42
C LEU A 81 -20.52 -2.74 10.52
N GLN A 82 -20.21 -1.74 11.36
CA GLN A 82 -21.12 -1.22 12.38
C GLN A 82 -22.23 -0.33 11.80
N LYS A 83 -22.18 -0.02 10.49
CA LYS A 83 -23.11 0.89 9.80
C LYS A 83 -23.17 2.28 10.45
N THR A 84 -22.03 2.76 10.94
CA THR A 84 -21.93 4.13 11.46
C THR A 84 -21.99 5.11 10.30
N GLU A 85 -22.97 6.01 10.35
CA GLU A 85 -23.04 7.13 9.39
C GLU A 85 -21.90 8.13 9.67
N TRP A 86 -21.54 8.92 8.67
CA TRP A 86 -20.36 9.79 8.71
C TRP A 86 -20.54 11.02 9.64
N ASP A 87 -21.79 11.41 9.91
CA ASP A 87 -22.22 12.51 10.78
C ASP A 87 -22.57 12.06 12.21
N GLN A 88 -22.61 10.75 12.44
CA GLN A 88 -22.93 10.16 13.72
C GLN A 88 -21.71 10.13 14.64
N GLU A 89 -21.90 10.48 15.91
CA GLU A 89 -20.82 10.36 16.90
C GLU A 89 -20.44 8.89 17.12
N LEU A 90 -19.13 8.62 17.14
CA LEU A 90 -18.62 7.28 17.37
C LEU A 90 -18.87 6.83 18.82
N PRO A 91 -19.14 5.52 19.04
CA PRO A 91 -19.10 4.94 20.38
C PRO A 91 -17.76 5.29 21.06
N HIS A 92 -17.80 5.54 22.37
CA HIS A 92 -16.62 5.99 23.13
C HIS A 92 -15.37 5.13 22.88
N GLN A 93 -15.53 3.80 22.79
CA GLN A 93 -14.41 2.89 22.52
C GLN A 93 -13.78 3.11 21.14
N ASP A 94 -14.61 3.25 20.11
CA ASP A 94 -14.14 3.48 18.73
C ASP A 94 -13.53 4.89 18.59
N LYS A 95 -14.07 5.88 19.30
CA LYS A 95 -13.51 7.22 19.37
C LYS A 95 -12.10 7.23 19.98
N VAL A 96 -11.90 6.57 21.12
CA VAL A 96 -10.59 6.46 21.77
C VAL A 96 -9.58 5.71 20.90
N GLU A 97 -10.01 4.61 20.25
CA GLU A 97 -9.15 3.88 19.30
C GLU A 97 -8.73 4.76 18.12
N TRP A 98 -9.68 5.52 17.56
CA TRP A 98 -9.42 6.45 16.47
C TRP A 98 -8.49 7.59 16.87
N GLU A 99 -8.73 8.23 18.00
CA GLU A 99 -7.89 9.31 18.53
C GLU A 99 -6.47 8.79 18.77
N THR A 100 -6.31 7.60 19.34
CA THR A 100 -5.00 6.97 19.51
C THR A 100 -4.29 6.75 18.16
N LEU A 101 -5.00 6.23 17.16
CA LEU A 101 -4.44 6.03 15.81
C LEU A 101 -4.04 7.35 15.16
N ARG A 102 -4.91 8.37 15.26
CA ARG A 102 -4.71 9.71 14.71
C ARG A 102 -3.52 10.40 15.36
N ASP A 103 -3.44 10.40 16.68
CA ASP A 103 -2.42 11.14 17.43
C ASP A 103 -1.03 10.56 17.15
N CYS A 104 -0.94 9.23 17.00
CA CYS A 104 0.27 8.56 16.55
C CYS A 104 0.75 9.04 15.17
N LEU A 105 -0.14 9.52 14.28
CA LEU A 105 0.25 9.98 12.93
C LEU A 105 1.18 11.19 12.97
N ASN A 106 1.18 11.97 14.05
CA ASN A 106 2.12 13.09 14.20
C ASN A 106 3.58 12.62 14.17
N ASP A 107 3.85 11.41 14.65
CA ASP A 107 5.19 10.83 14.64
C ASP A 107 5.69 10.48 13.23
N LEU A 108 4.81 10.43 12.22
CA LEU A 108 5.22 10.26 10.83
C LEU A 108 6.08 11.42 10.31
N THR A 109 6.00 12.59 10.94
CA THR A 109 6.87 13.73 10.63
C THR A 109 8.35 13.43 10.89
N ASN A 110 8.64 12.44 11.73
CA ASN A 110 9.99 11.97 12.06
C ASN A 110 10.48 10.87 11.11
N VAL A 111 9.60 10.24 10.32
CA VAL A 111 9.99 9.23 9.33
C VAL A 111 10.79 9.92 8.22
N ARG A 112 12.00 9.39 7.96
CA ARG A 112 12.89 9.86 6.90
C ARG A 112 12.99 8.80 5.82
N ILE A 113 12.62 9.18 4.59
CA ILE A 113 12.61 8.28 3.44
C ILE A 113 13.79 8.62 2.54
N GLN A 114 14.71 7.68 2.37
CA GLN A 114 15.85 7.82 1.48
C GLN A 114 15.37 7.82 0.02
N ARG A 115 15.33 9.00 -0.62
CA ARG A 115 14.83 9.13 -2.00
C ARG A 115 15.77 8.52 -3.05
N TYR A 116 17.08 8.59 -2.82
CA TYR A 116 18.05 8.03 -3.76
C TYR A 116 18.24 6.52 -3.51
N ILE A 117 17.63 5.71 -4.37
CA ILE A 117 17.58 4.24 -4.27
C ILE A 117 18.80 3.53 -4.89
N LEU A 118 19.61 4.24 -5.69
CA LEU A 118 20.79 3.69 -6.36
C LEU A 118 22.07 3.92 -5.56
N THR A 119 23.18 3.43 -6.09
CA THR A 119 24.55 3.63 -5.59
C THR A 119 25.51 3.72 -6.77
N ASP A 120 26.75 4.13 -6.57
CA ASP A 120 27.73 4.22 -7.65
C ASP A 120 28.30 2.84 -8.03
N SER A 121 28.87 2.76 -9.24
CA SER A 121 29.59 1.57 -9.74
C SER A 121 28.79 0.27 -9.65
N ILE A 122 27.53 0.32 -10.10
CA ILE A 122 26.59 -0.80 -10.05
C ILE A 122 27.05 -1.90 -11.02
N LYS A 123 27.19 -3.11 -10.49
CA LYS A 123 27.48 -4.35 -11.22
C LYS A 123 26.21 -5.16 -11.52
N LEU A 124 25.25 -5.15 -10.59
CA LEU A 124 24.04 -5.95 -10.67
C LEU A 124 22.86 -5.21 -10.03
N LEU A 125 21.72 -5.17 -10.73
CA LEU A 125 20.44 -4.69 -10.22
C LEU A 125 19.42 -5.81 -10.17
N GLU A 126 18.84 -6.02 -9.00
CA GLU A 126 17.81 -7.03 -8.79
C GLU A 126 16.58 -6.40 -8.14
N LEU A 127 15.40 -6.88 -8.54
CA LEU A 127 14.16 -6.60 -7.83
C LEU A 127 13.76 -7.80 -6.99
N HIS A 128 13.35 -7.54 -5.75
CA HIS A 128 12.93 -8.55 -4.80
C HIS A 128 11.54 -8.19 -4.28
N GLY A 129 10.56 -9.04 -4.56
CA GLY A 129 9.17 -8.84 -4.24
C GLY A 129 8.68 -9.83 -3.19
N PHE A 130 7.98 -9.37 -2.17
CA PHE A 130 7.44 -10.21 -1.10
C PHE A 130 5.93 -10.01 -0.99
N SER A 131 5.20 -11.09 -0.72
CA SER A 131 3.75 -11.05 -0.50
C SER A 131 3.38 -11.79 0.78
N ASP A 132 2.37 -11.28 1.47
CA ASP A 132 1.80 -11.93 2.65
C ASP A 132 0.33 -11.53 2.86
N ALA A 133 -0.40 -12.35 3.60
CA ALA A 133 -1.76 -12.09 4.02
C ALA A 133 -2.05 -12.48 5.47
N SER A 134 -2.75 -11.59 6.16
CA SER A 134 -3.42 -11.85 7.42
C SER A 134 -4.93 -12.03 7.21
N LYS A 135 -5.66 -12.28 8.30
CA LYS A 135 -7.13 -12.31 8.29
C LYS A 135 -7.75 -10.94 7.97
N ASP A 136 -7.05 -9.86 8.26
CA ASP A 136 -7.59 -8.48 8.22
C ASP A 136 -7.14 -7.72 6.96
N ALA A 137 -5.95 -8.03 6.43
CA ALA A 137 -5.42 -7.42 5.22
C ALA A 137 -4.38 -8.30 4.55
N PHE A 138 -4.09 -8.00 3.28
CA PHE A 138 -3.01 -8.62 2.53
C PHE A 138 -2.22 -7.56 1.78
N GLY A 139 -0.96 -7.85 1.48
CA GLY A 139 -0.10 -6.86 0.86
C GLY A 139 1.12 -7.44 0.16
N ALA A 140 1.79 -6.54 -0.53
CA ALA A 140 3.00 -6.80 -1.26
C ALA A 140 4.00 -5.66 -1.07
N VAL A 141 5.28 -5.99 -1.09
CA VAL A 141 6.40 -5.05 -0.98
C VAL A 141 7.48 -5.40 -1.97
N VAL A 142 8.11 -4.39 -2.57
CA VAL A 142 9.16 -4.53 -3.58
C VAL A 142 10.39 -3.74 -3.15
N TYR A 143 11.54 -4.39 -3.20
CA TYR A 143 12.85 -3.83 -2.92
C TYR A 143 13.71 -3.81 -4.18
N LEU A 144 14.55 -2.80 -4.29
CA LEU A 144 15.66 -2.76 -5.23
C LEU A 144 16.95 -3.14 -4.50
N ARG A 145 17.66 -4.14 -5.01
CA ARG A 145 18.96 -4.57 -4.52
C ARG A 145 20.03 -4.20 -5.55
N CYS A 146 20.94 -3.34 -5.14
CA CYS A 146 22.10 -2.92 -5.92
C CYS A 146 23.35 -3.62 -5.39
N VAL A 147 24.08 -4.31 -6.26
CA VAL A 147 25.42 -4.84 -5.96
C VAL A 147 26.45 -4.05 -6.75
N THR A 148 27.44 -3.50 -6.08
CA THR A 148 28.53 -2.74 -6.71
C THR A 148 29.63 -3.66 -7.24
N ILE A 149 30.54 -3.12 -8.05
CA ILE A 149 31.75 -3.83 -8.50
C ILE A 149 32.65 -4.27 -7.34
N LEU A 150 32.58 -3.59 -6.19
CA LEU A 150 33.28 -3.92 -4.95
C LEU A 150 32.50 -4.92 -4.07
N ASN A 151 31.39 -5.47 -4.57
CA ASN A 151 30.47 -6.37 -3.87
C ASN A 151 29.77 -5.76 -2.63
N HIS A 152 29.78 -4.44 -2.48
CA HIS A 152 28.88 -3.78 -1.53
C HIS A 152 27.43 -3.91 -2.00
N VAL A 153 26.54 -4.22 -1.06
CA VAL A 153 25.11 -4.39 -1.29
C VAL A 153 24.37 -3.21 -0.67
N LYS A 154 23.52 -2.57 -1.46
CA LYS A 154 22.53 -1.61 -0.97
C LYS A 154 21.15 -2.14 -1.32
N VAL A 155 20.28 -2.25 -0.33
CA VAL A 155 18.87 -2.58 -0.54
C VAL A 155 18.05 -1.34 -0.22
N SER A 156 17.00 -1.09 -0.99
CA SER A 156 16.10 0.04 -0.75
C SER A 156 14.67 -0.36 -1.07
N LEU A 157 13.76 -0.04 -0.14
CA LEU A 157 12.33 -0.14 -0.36
C LEU A 157 11.92 0.71 -1.55
N LEU A 158 11.35 0.09 -2.58
CA LEU A 158 10.94 0.79 -3.80
C LEU A 158 9.47 1.21 -3.73
N CYS A 159 8.59 0.25 -3.47
CA CYS A 159 7.17 0.49 -3.32
C CYS A 159 6.48 -0.69 -2.64
N SER A 160 5.28 -0.44 -2.14
CA SER A 160 4.45 -1.43 -1.50
C SER A 160 2.97 -1.11 -1.67
N LYS A 161 2.12 -2.12 -1.45
CA LYS A 161 0.69 -1.97 -1.60
C LYS A 161 -0.04 -2.92 -0.68
N SER A 162 -1.03 -2.41 0.04
CA SER A 162 -1.94 -3.21 0.88
C SER A 162 -3.38 -3.08 0.42
N LYS A 163 -4.16 -4.11 0.73
CA LYS A 163 -5.62 -4.15 0.60
C LYS A 163 -6.20 -4.78 1.85
N VAL A 164 -7.29 -4.20 2.35
CA VAL A 164 -8.06 -4.80 3.44
C VAL A 164 -8.73 -6.07 2.93
N ALA A 165 -8.78 -7.11 3.76
CA ALA A 165 -9.41 -8.37 3.41
C ALA A 165 -10.90 -8.15 3.08
N PRO A 166 -11.48 -8.88 2.12
CA PRO A 166 -12.89 -8.76 1.80
C PRO A 166 -13.78 -9.13 3.00
N LEU A 167 -14.92 -8.45 3.14
CA LEU A 167 -15.91 -8.76 4.18
C LEU A 167 -16.52 -10.17 4.03
N LYS A 168 -16.59 -10.66 2.79
CA LYS A 168 -16.98 -12.06 2.55
C LYS A 168 -15.85 -12.96 3.03
N SER A 169 -16.17 -13.93 3.88
CA SER A 169 -15.17 -14.87 4.40
C SER A 169 -14.42 -15.56 3.27
N VAL A 170 -13.10 -15.37 3.26
CA VAL A 170 -12.14 -16.02 2.37
C VAL A 170 -11.12 -16.73 3.26
N THR A 171 -10.72 -17.94 2.87
CA THR A 171 -9.70 -18.69 3.61
C THR A 171 -8.34 -18.00 3.54
N ILE A 172 -7.50 -18.18 4.56
CA ILE A 172 -6.13 -17.61 4.60
C ILE A 172 -5.33 -17.95 3.33
N PRO A 173 -5.29 -19.21 2.83
CA PRO A 173 -4.57 -19.52 1.60
C PRO A 173 -5.04 -18.74 0.36
N ARG A 174 -6.33 -18.41 0.29
CA ARG A 174 -6.87 -17.61 -0.82
C ARG A 174 -6.53 -16.13 -0.67
N LEU A 175 -6.38 -15.62 0.56
CA LEU A 175 -5.87 -14.28 0.80
C LEU A 175 -4.38 -14.19 0.48
N GLU A 176 -3.58 -15.18 0.88
CA GLU A 176 -2.17 -15.29 0.51
C GLU A 176 -2.00 -15.33 -1.02
N LEU A 177 -2.87 -16.06 -1.73
CA LEU A 177 -2.89 -16.05 -3.20
C LEU A 177 -3.27 -14.68 -3.78
N CYS A 178 -4.16 -13.93 -3.12
CA CYS A 178 -4.47 -12.55 -3.51
C CYS A 178 -3.28 -11.62 -3.26
N ALA A 179 -2.49 -11.84 -2.21
CA ALA A 179 -1.24 -11.14 -1.96
C ALA A 179 -0.21 -11.40 -3.07
N ALA A 180 -0.06 -12.66 -3.48
CA ALA A 180 0.82 -13.05 -4.58
C ALA A 180 0.39 -12.39 -5.91
N GLU A 181 -0.90 -12.39 -6.24
CA GLU A 181 -1.42 -11.69 -7.42
C GLU A 181 -1.21 -10.17 -7.35
N LEU A 182 -1.34 -9.58 -6.15
CA LEU A 182 -1.07 -8.17 -5.91
C LEU A 182 0.41 -7.84 -6.15
N LEU A 183 1.31 -8.70 -5.66
CA LEU A 183 2.76 -8.59 -5.89
C LEU A 183 3.10 -8.67 -7.38
N SER A 184 2.54 -9.64 -8.12
CA SER A 184 2.77 -9.77 -9.57
C SER A 184 2.39 -8.49 -10.32
N LYS A 185 1.28 -7.86 -9.96
CA LYS A 185 0.84 -6.58 -10.56
C LYS A 185 1.77 -5.43 -10.18
N LEU A 186 2.14 -5.35 -8.91
CA LEU A 186 2.99 -4.28 -8.39
C LEU A 186 4.37 -4.31 -9.04
N ILE A 187 5.02 -5.47 -9.05
CA ILE A 187 6.39 -5.60 -9.55
C ILE A 187 6.46 -5.48 -11.07
N SER A 188 5.48 -6.00 -11.81
CA SER A 188 5.37 -5.79 -13.26
C SER A 188 5.24 -4.30 -13.60
N LYS A 189 4.47 -3.55 -12.80
CA LYS A 189 4.38 -2.10 -12.95
C LYS A 189 5.67 -1.39 -12.56
N ALA A 190 6.35 -1.83 -11.50
CA ALA A 190 7.64 -1.27 -11.09
C ALA A 190 8.72 -1.44 -12.17
N VAL A 191 8.87 -2.65 -12.72
CA VAL A 191 9.81 -2.95 -13.82
C VAL A 191 9.57 -2.03 -15.02
N SER A 192 8.31 -1.90 -15.46
CA SER A 192 7.96 -1.06 -16.61
C SER A 192 8.09 0.45 -16.35
N SER A 193 8.11 0.89 -15.08
CA SER A 193 8.15 2.32 -14.72
C SER A 193 9.55 2.82 -14.33
N LEU A 194 10.45 1.93 -13.90
CA LEU A 194 11.77 2.31 -13.40
C LEU A 194 12.72 2.85 -14.48
N ASN A 195 12.51 2.53 -15.76
CA ASN A 195 13.43 2.86 -16.86
C ASN A 195 14.90 2.48 -16.54
N LEU A 196 15.09 1.38 -15.81
CA LEU A 196 16.39 0.81 -15.46
C LEU A 196 16.49 -0.59 -16.07
N LYS A 197 17.70 -0.99 -16.45
CA LYS A 197 17.98 -2.38 -16.82
C LYS A 197 18.06 -3.21 -15.53
N ILE A 198 17.01 -3.96 -15.24
CA ILE A 198 16.98 -4.92 -14.13
C ILE A 198 17.53 -6.25 -14.64
N ASP A 199 18.54 -6.78 -13.96
CA ASP A 199 19.20 -8.02 -14.36
C ASP A 199 18.41 -9.26 -13.94
N LYS A 200 17.81 -9.25 -12.75
CA LYS A 200 17.01 -10.36 -12.20
C LYS A 200 15.85 -9.88 -11.34
N THR A 201 14.79 -10.67 -11.29
CA THR A 201 13.61 -10.41 -10.48
C THR A 201 13.19 -11.66 -9.71
N TYR A 202 13.11 -11.52 -8.39
CA TYR A 202 12.80 -12.58 -7.46
C TYR A 202 11.50 -12.26 -6.71
N LEU A 203 10.64 -13.26 -6.54
CA LEU A 203 9.35 -13.15 -5.86
C LEU A 203 9.28 -14.17 -4.72
N TYR A 204 8.71 -13.76 -3.59
CA TYR A 204 8.73 -14.53 -2.36
C TYR A 204 7.33 -14.60 -1.73
N SER A 205 7.02 -15.79 -1.22
CA SER A 205 5.88 -16.07 -0.34
C SER A 205 6.32 -17.10 0.69
N ASP A 206 5.87 -16.97 1.93
CA ASP A 206 6.05 -17.97 2.98
C ASP A 206 4.96 -19.07 2.95
N SER A 207 3.93 -18.87 2.14
CA SER A 207 2.88 -19.88 1.92
C SER A 207 3.31 -20.94 0.92
N THR A 208 3.65 -22.13 1.43
CA THR A 208 3.91 -23.31 0.60
C THR A 208 2.71 -23.74 -0.25
N ILE A 209 1.48 -23.46 0.21
CA ILE A 209 0.25 -23.72 -0.54
C ILE A 209 0.19 -22.84 -1.78
N VAL A 210 0.47 -21.54 -1.64
CA VAL A 210 0.50 -20.61 -2.78
C VAL A 210 1.57 -21.01 -3.77
N LEU A 211 2.78 -21.34 -3.30
CA LEU A 211 3.87 -21.81 -4.17
C LEU A 211 3.50 -23.10 -4.89
N ALA A 212 2.84 -24.05 -4.22
CA ALA A 212 2.34 -25.27 -4.85
C ALA A 212 1.30 -24.96 -5.95
N TRP A 213 0.37 -24.03 -5.71
CA TRP A 213 -0.59 -23.60 -6.74
C TRP A 213 0.08 -22.90 -7.91
N ILE A 214 1.10 -22.06 -7.67
CA ILE A 214 1.87 -21.41 -8.74
C ILE A 214 2.58 -22.45 -9.61
N ASN A 215 3.04 -23.55 -9.04
CA ASN A 215 3.66 -24.65 -9.79
C ASN A 215 2.64 -25.64 -10.38
N THR A 216 1.34 -25.45 -10.14
CA THR A 216 0.28 -26.30 -10.68
C THR A 216 -0.35 -25.65 -11.91
N SER A 217 -0.62 -26.43 -12.95
CA SER A 217 -1.28 -25.87 -14.14
C SER A 217 -2.69 -25.34 -13.81
N PRO A 218 -3.08 -24.12 -14.24
CA PRO A 218 -4.35 -23.50 -13.87
C PRO A 218 -5.60 -24.34 -14.16
N HIS A 219 -5.59 -25.16 -15.21
CA HIS A 219 -6.74 -25.97 -15.61
C HIS A 219 -7.11 -27.06 -14.58
N LEU A 220 -6.18 -27.44 -13.70
CA LEU A 220 -6.40 -28.41 -12.63
C LEU A 220 -6.98 -27.78 -11.36
N LEU A 221 -7.02 -26.44 -11.30
CA LEU A 221 -7.39 -25.69 -10.10
C LEU A 221 -8.83 -25.19 -10.18
N LYS A 222 -9.47 -25.02 -9.02
CA LYS A 222 -10.79 -24.39 -8.95
C LYS A 222 -10.73 -22.97 -9.49
N ILE A 223 -11.80 -22.53 -10.14
CA ILE A 223 -11.91 -21.25 -10.89
C ILE A 223 -11.25 -20.05 -10.16
N PHE A 224 -11.56 -19.84 -8.88
CA PHE A 224 -10.98 -18.72 -8.11
C PHE A 224 -9.44 -18.72 -8.10
N VAL A 225 -8.85 -19.90 -7.92
CA VAL A 225 -7.40 -20.11 -7.87
C VAL A 225 -6.85 -20.07 -9.29
N SER A 226 -7.46 -20.82 -10.21
CA SER A 226 -7.09 -20.90 -11.63
C SER A 226 -6.94 -19.52 -12.28
N ASN A 227 -7.93 -18.65 -12.11
CA ASN A 227 -7.91 -17.31 -12.70
C ASN A 227 -6.74 -16.45 -12.19
N ARG A 228 -6.41 -16.57 -10.89
CA ARG A 228 -5.30 -15.83 -10.27
C ARG A 228 -3.94 -16.38 -10.67
N ILE A 229 -3.80 -17.71 -10.69
CA ILE A 229 -2.56 -18.35 -11.15
C ILE A 229 -2.29 -17.99 -12.61
N SER A 230 -3.32 -18.01 -13.46
CA SER A 230 -3.18 -17.58 -14.87
C SER A 230 -2.65 -16.14 -14.96
N ARG A 231 -3.18 -15.23 -14.13
CA ARG A 231 -2.72 -13.84 -14.10
C ARG A 231 -1.31 -13.69 -13.53
N ILE A 232 -0.95 -14.48 -12.50
CA ILE A 232 0.41 -14.52 -11.95
C ILE A 232 1.38 -14.98 -13.03
N HIS A 233 1.12 -16.10 -13.70
CA HIS A 233 1.95 -16.62 -14.80
C HIS A 233 2.13 -15.62 -15.93
N GLU A 234 1.06 -14.94 -16.36
CA GLU A 234 1.12 -13.90 -17.39
C GLU A 234 2.07 -12.75 -17.01
N LEU A 235 1.97 -12.27 -15.76
CA LEU A 235 2.72 -11.11 -15.28
C LEU A 235 4.15 -11.43 -14.83
N THR A 236 4.43 -12.69 -14.48
CA THR A 236 5.70 -13.10 -13.88
C THR A 236 6.43 -14.17 -14.69
N LYS A 237 6.19 -14.25 -16.00
CA LYS A 237 6.77 -15.29 -16.88
C LYS A 237 8.30 -15.34 -16.83
N ASP A 238 8.95 -14.19 -16.65
CA ASP A 238 10.41 -14.02 -16.65
C ASP A 238 10.97 -13.89 -15.22
N PHE A 239 10.14 -14.11 -14.18
CA PHE A 239 10.52 -13.94 -12.78
C PHE A 239 10.53 -15.28 -12.05
N SER A 240 11.24 -15.34 -10.92
CA SER A 240 11.39 -16.60 -10.18
C SER A 240 10.76 -16.53 -8.79
N TRP A 241 9.79 -17.41 -8.55
CA TRP A 241 9.11 -17.56 -7.25
C TRP A 241 9.90 -18.47 -6.30
N HIS A 242 10.01 -18.04 -5.04
CA HIS A 242 10.77 -18.71 -4.00
C HIS A 242 10.02 -18.69 -2.67
N HIS A 243 10.41 -19.60 -1.78
CA HIS A 243 9.97 -19.59 -0.40
C HIS A 243 10.84 -18.62 0.43
N VAL A 244 10.22 -17.89 1.35
CA VAL A 244 10.89 -17.10 2.40
C VAL A 244 10.38 -17.56 3.76
N LYS A 245 11.20 -17.50 4.81
CA LYS A 245 10.71 -17.76 6.17
C LYS A 245 9.80 -16.61 6.60
N THR A 246 8.71 -16.89 7.32
CA THR A 246 7.79 -15.86 7.83
C THR A 246 8.50 -14.76 8.62
N SER A 247 9.50 -15.11 9.44
CA SER A 247 10.30 -14.14 10.22
C SER A 247 11.15 -13.19 9.37
N GLU A 248 11.42 -13.57 8.12
CA GLU A 248 12.21 -12.81 7.15
C GLU A 248 11.31 -12.19 6.06
N ASN A 249 9.97 -12.30 6.20
CA ASN A 249 9.02 -11.79 5.21
C ASN A 249 8.57 -10.37 5.56
N PRO A 250 9.10 -9.31 4.93
CA PRO A 250 8.68 -7.94 5.19
C PRO A 250 7.21 -7.67 4.83
N ALA A 251 6.58 -8.52 4.01
CA ALA A 251 5.17 -8.35 3.66
C ALA A 251 4.23 -8.62 4.86
N ASP A 252 4.66 -9.37 5.88
CA ASP A 252 3.88 -9.57 7.12
C ASP A 252 3.62 -8.24 7.83
N ILE A 253 4.58 -7.31 7.76
CA ILE A 253 4.47 -5.97 8.33
C ILE A 253 3.32 -5.20 7.69
N ILE A 254 3.17 -5.27 6.35
CA ILE A 254 2.10 -4.54 5.64
C ILE A 254 0.75 -5.28 5.65
N SER A 255 0.74 -6.60 5.92
CA SER A 255 -0.49 -7.38 6.05
C SER A 255 -1.14 -7.23 7.44
N ARG A 256 -0.36 -6.89 8.48
CA ARG A 256 -0.83 -6.69 9.87
C ARG A 256 -0.85 -5.24 10.32
N GLY A 257 0.04 -4.43 9.76
CA GLY A 257 0.27 -3.03 10.11
C GLY A 257 1.08 -2.80 11.38
N MET A 258 1.59 -1.58 11.53
CA MET A 258 2.45 -1.13 12.64
C MET A 258 2.11 0.31 13.05
N THR A 259 2.54 0.71 14.25
CA THR A 259 2.50 2.13 14.64
C THR A 259 3.64 2.91 13.95
N PRO A 260 3.52 4.24 13.81
CA PRO A 260 4.60 5.09 13.29
C PRO A 260 5.93 4.92 14.05
N GLN A 261 5.90 4.78 15.38
CA GLN A 261 7.12 4.58 16.17
C GLN A 261 7.79 3.24 15.84
N GLN A 262 7.00 2.17 15.73
CA GLN A 262 7.52 0.86 15.30
C GLN A 262 8.09 0.90 13.89
N LEU A 263 7.48 1.68 12.99
CA LEU A 263 7.91 1.78 11.60
C LEU A 263 9.27 2.47 11.48
N MET A 264 9.55 3.49 12.28
CA MET A 264 10.82 4.24 12.21
C MET A 264 12.05 3.35 12.39
N ASP A 265 12.01 2.44 13.36
CA ASP A 265 13.15 1.59 13.72
C ASP A 265 13.14 0.21 13.02
N ASN A 266 12.20 -0.01 12.08
CA ASN A 266 12.03 -1.31 11.45
C ASN A 266 12.99 -1.52 10.27
N SER A 267 14.18 -2.08 10.55
CA SER A 267 15.17 -2.37 9.50
C SER A 267 14.64 -3.34 8.43
N LEU A 268 13.85 -4.35 8.80
CA LEU A 268 13.30 -5.32 7.84
C LEU A 268 12.39 -4.62 6.81
N TRP A 269 11.59 -3.65 7.25
CA TRP A 269 10.73 -2.86 6.36
C TRP A 269 11.54 -1.97 5.40
N TRP A 270 12.55 -1.26 5.90
CA TRP A 270 13.28 -0.29 5.07
C TRP A 270 14.37 -0.91 4.19
N ASN A 271 15.02 -1.98 4.68
CA ASN A 271 16.20 -2.57 4.07
C ASN A 271 15.98 -4.01 3.56
N GLY A 272 14.79 -4.60 3.77
CA GLY A 272 14.54 -6.00 3.42
C GLY A 272 15.26 -6.98 4.36
N PRO A 273 15.11 -8.30 4.11
CA PRO A 273 15.82 -9.35 4.84
C PRO A 273 17.32 -9.43 4.51
#